data_AF-A0A2S2PCV5-F1
#
_entry.id   AF-A0A2S2PCV5-F1
#
_cell.length_a   1.000
_cell.length_b   1.000
_cell.length_c   1.000
_cell.angle_alpha   90.00
_cell.angle_beta   90.00
_cell.angle_gamma   90.00
#
_symmetry.space_group_name_H-M   'P 1'
#
loop_
_entity.id
_entity.type
_entity.pdbx_description
1 polymer ?
#
loop_
_entity_poly.entity_id
_entity_poly.type
_entity_poly.pdbx_seq_one_letter_code
_entity_poly.pdbx_strand_id
1 'polypeptide(L)'
;MYNASKQAVTALCDGLRHELQLTGSKIKVSSVSPGPTATDMLTNIIKNNKELQTTVDHKILEAEDVANAVISSLATPPNVLIAEMIIIPTGITIQMHFQQSSQVVENLLNS
;
A
#
# COMPACT_ATOMS: atom_id res chain seq x y z
N MET A 1 5.35 -9.93 -12.01
CA MET A 1 6.27 -10.45 -10.96
C MET A 1 6.18 -9.66 -9.65
N TYR A 2 6.17 -8.32 -9.67
CA TYR A 2 6.06 -7.49 -8.45
C TYR A 2 4.85 -7.82 -7.56
N ASN A 3 3.64 -7.90 -8.13
CA ASN A 3 2.43 -8.16 -7.33
C ASN A 3 2.48 -9.53 -6.63
N ALA A 4 2.96 -10.56 -7.31
CA ALA A 4 3.09 -11.90 -6.73
C ALA A 4 4.10 -11.91 -5.57
N SER A 5 5.24 -11.25 -5.72
CA SER A 5 6.23 -11.19 -4.63
C SER A 5 5.73 -10.37 -3.44
N LYS A 6 4.98 -9.29 -3.66
CA LYS A 6 4.38 -8.50 -2.57
C LYS A 6 3.24 -9.23 -1.87
N GLN A 7 2.44 -10.01 -2.61
CA GLN A 7 1.45 -10.89 -1.98
C GLN A 7 2.11 -12.00 -1.16
N ALA A 8 3.23 -12.56 -1.63
CA ALA A 8 3.99 -13.56 -0.89
C ALA A 8 4.55 -13.00 0.42
N VAL A 9 5.02 -11.75 0.45
CA VAL A 9 5.48 -11.09 1.69
C VAL A 9 4.38 -11.06 2.75
N THR A 10 3.14 -10.74 2.36
CA THR A 10 1.99 -10.77 3.27
C THR A 10 1.76 -12.17 3.85
N ALA A 11 1.73 -13.20 3.01
CA ALA A 11 1.56 -14.59 3.48
C ALA A 11 2.71 -15.04 4.41
N LEU A 12 3.95 -14.64 4.09
CA LEU A 12 5.12 -14.95 4.93
C LEU A 12 5.05 -14.26 6.29
N CYS A 13 4.57 -13.02 6.36
CA CYS A 13 4.36 -12.34 7.64
C CYS A 13 3.35 -13.09 8.51
N ASP A 14 2.30 -13.64 7.90
CA ASP A 14 1.29 -14.41 8.63
C ASP A 14 1.82 -15.75 9.14
N GLY A 15 2.54 -16.49 8.29
CA GLY A 15 3.24 -17.71 8.69
C GLY A 15 4.21 -17.47 9.85
N LEU A 16 5.00 -16.39 9.78
CA LEU A 16 5.93 -16.04 10.85
C LEU A 16 5.22 -15.70 12.17
N ARG A 17 4.08 -14.98 12.13
CA ARG A 17 3.28 -14.74 13.34
C ARG A 17 2.81 -16.04 13.97
N HIS A 18 2.36 -16.99 13.15
CA HIS A 18 1.94 -18.30 13.63
C HIS A 18 3.10 -19.05 14.33
N GLU A 19 4.30 -19.07 13.74
CA GLU A 19 5.49 -19.66 14.37
C GLU A 19 5.88 -18.97 15.70
N LEU A 20 5.82 -17.63 15.74
CA LEU A 20 6.10 -16.87 16.95
C LEU A 20 5.07 -17.12 18.05
N GLN A 21 3.80 -17.29 17.68
CA GLN A 21 2.74 -17.64 18.61
C GLN A 21 2.98 -19.02 19.23
N LEU A 22 3.37 -20.02 18.42
CA LEU A 22 3.66 -21.38 18.90
C LEU A 22 4.81 -21.42 19.92
N THR A 23 5.76 -20.49 19.82
CA THR A 23 6.91 -20.38 20.73
C THR A 23 6.66 -19.47 21.92
N GLY A 24 5.47 -18.86 22.03
CA GLY A 24 5.16 -17.87 23.07
C GLY A 24 5.98 -16.59 22.97
N SER A 25 6.54 -16.30 21.78
CA SER A 25 7.37 -15.12 21.55
C SER A 25 6.55 -13.84 21.62
N LYS A 26 7.16 -12.77 22.13
CA LYS A 26 6.56 -11.42 22.22
C LYS A 26 6.94 -10.52 21.04
N ILE A 27 7.59 -11.06 20.01
CA ILE A 27 7.98 -10.31 18.82
C ILE A 27 6.73 -9.93 18.02
N LYS A 28 6.64 -8.65 17.63
CA LYS A 28 5.58 -8.12 16.76
C LYS A 28 6.03 -8.19 15.30
N VAL A 29 5.15 -8.66 14.41
CA VAL A 29 5.40 -8.75 12.97
C VAL A 29 4.27 -8.05 12.22
N SER A 30 4.62 -6.93 11.58
CA SER A 30 3.71 -6.09 10.81
C SER A 30 4.06 -6.10 9.33
N SER A 31 3.06 -6.20 8.47
CA SER A 31 3.18 -5.92 7.04
C SER A 31 2.67 -4.51 6.75
N VAL A 32 3.47 -3.68 6.07
CA VAL A 32 3.08 -2.32 5.64
C VAL A 32 3.07 -2.28 4.12
N SER A 33 1.89 -1.97 3.57
CA SER A 33 1.57 -2.04 2.15
C SER A 33 1.19 -0.66 1.61
N PRO A 34 2.17 0.16 1.21
CA PRO A 34 1.93 1.47 0.64
C PRO A 34 1.41 1.40 -0.80
N GLY A 35 0.60 2.40 -1.16
CA GLY A 35 0.26 2.74 -2.54
C GLY A 35 1.39 3.48 -3.26
N PRO A 36 1.10 4.17 -4.38
CA PRO A 36 2.08 4.98 -5.10
C PRO A 36 2.76 5.97 -4.15
N THR A 37 4.10 5.92 -4.08
CA THR A 37 4.91 6.74 -3.16
C THR A 37 6.04 7.40 -3.94
N ALA A 38 6.28 8.69 -3.70
CA ALA A 38 7.28 9.52 -4.34
C ALA A 38 8.70 9.08 -3.93
N THR A 39 9.19 8.05 -4.60
CA THR A 39 10.53 7.47 -4.40
C THR A 39 11.20 7.19 -5.74
N ASP A 40 12.52 7.00 -5.74
CA ASP A 40 13.27 6.63 -6.93
C ASP A 40 12.74 5.36 -7.62
N MET A 41 12.15 4.44 -6.85
CA MET A 41 11.52 3.25 -7.40
C MET A 41 10.38 3.62 -8.36
N LEU A 42 9.46 4.49 -7.94
CA LEU A 42 8.35 4.94 -8.76
C LEU A 42 8.86 5.76 -9.96
N THR A 43 9.80 6.67 -9.73
CA THR A 43 10.43 7.46 -10.80
C THR A 43 11.06 6.58 -11.88
N ASN A 44 11.77 5.51 -11.49
CA ASN A 44 12.39 4.58 -12.43
C ASN A 44 11.36 3.73 -13.19
N ILE A 45 10.27 3.31 -12.53
CA ILE A 45 9.17 2.60 -13.18
C ILE A 45 8.52 3.48 -14.25
N ILE A 46 8.25 4.75 -13.93
CA ILE A 46 7.64 5.74 -14.83
C ILE A 46 8.56 6.06 -16.02
N LYS A 47 9.87 6.22 -15.79
CA LYS A 47 10.86 6.42 -16.87
C LYS A 47 10.86 5.28 -17.88
N ASN A 48 10.71 4.05 -17.39
CA ASN A 48 10.71 2.85 -18.23
C ASN A 48 9.34 2.55 -18.87
N ASN A 49 8.26 3.22 -18.45
CA ASN A 49 6.89 2.98 -18.93
C ASN A 49 6.13 4.31 -19.05
N LYS A 50 6.22 4.95 -20.22
CA LYS A 50 5.61 6.27 -20.47
C LYS A 50 4.08 6.30 -20.30
N GLU A 51 3.39 5.17 -20.50
CA GLU A 51 1.94 5.07 -20.29
C GLU A 51 1.52 5.25 -18.82
N LEU A 52 2.43 5.04 -17.86
CA LEU A 52 2.15 5.25 -16.44
C LEU A 52 2.27 6.71 -16.01
N GLN A 53 2.78 7.61 -16.87
CA GLN A 53 2.93 9.03 -16.53
C GLN A 53 1.59 9.72 -16.32
N THR A 54 0.58 9.39 -17.13
CA THR A 54 -0.74 10.03 -17.09
C THR A 54 -1.64 9.52 -15.95
N THR A 55 -1.32 8.36 -15.37
CA THR A 55 -2.11 7.73 -14.30
C THR A 55 -1.65 8.13 -12.90
N VAL A 56 -0.40 8.54 -12.76
CA VAL A 56 0.24 8.87 -11.48
C VAL A 56 0.01 10.34 -11.07
N ASP A 57 -0.55 11.14 -11.96
CA ASP A 57 -0.38 12.59 -11.94
C ASP A 57 -1.04 13.34 -10.77
N HIS A 58 -1.94 12.72 -9.98
CA HIS A 58 -2.73 13.50 -9.01
C HIS A 58 -2.77 13.01 -7.56
N LYS A 59 -2.28 11.81 -7.23
CA LYS A 59 -2.42 11.24 -5.87
C LYS A 59 -1.28 10.26 -5.56
N ILE A 60 -0.24 10.75 -4.89
CA ILE A 60 0.97 10.00 -4.49
C ILE A 60 1.25 10.30 -3.01
N LEU A 61 1.76 9.32 -2.27
CA LEU A 61 2.28 9.52 -0.91
C LEU A 61 3.69 10.10 -0.95
N GLU A 62 4.03 10.91 0.03
CA GLU A 62 5.43 11.24 0.30
C GLU A 62 6.10 10.11 1.09
N ALA A 63 7.43 10.03 1.06
CA ALA A 63 8.17 8.99 1.79
C ALA A 63 7.92 9.10 3.31
N GLU A 64 7.73 10.31 3.80
CA GLU A 64 7.39 10.65 5.18
C GLU A 64 6.04 10.05 5.61
N ASP A 65 5.06 9.93 4.70
CA ASP A 65 3.77 9.31 5.01
C ASP A 65 3.94 7.83 5.36
N VAL A 66 4.80 7.13 4.60
CA VAL A 66 5.14 5.72 4.86
C VAL A 66 5.97 5.58 6.14
N ALA A 67 6.90 6.50 6.40
CA ALA A 67 7.67 6.51 7.63
C ALA A 67 6.77 6.70 8.87
N ASN A 68 5.82 7.64 8.80
CA ASN A 68 4.85 7.89 9.87
C ASN A 68 3.95 6.67 10.14
N ALA A 69 3.55 5.95 9.09
CA ALA A 69 2.81 4.70 9.21
C ALA A 69 3.62 3.62 9.97
N VAL A 70 4.90 3.47 9.64
CA VAL A 70 5.80 2.55 10.36
C VAL A 70 5.96 2.96 11.83
N ILE A 71 6.21 4.25 12.10
CA ILE A 71 6.30 4.78 13.47
C ILE A 71 5.02 4.49 14.26
N SER A 72 3.85 4.69 13.64
CA SER A 72 2.56 4.42 14.26
C SER A 72 2.38 2.94 14.61
N SER A 73 2.84 2.02 13.75
CA SER A 73 2.85 0.59 14.06
C SER A 73 3.74 0.27 15.25
N LEU A 74 4.93 0.86 15.31
CA LEU A 74 5.89 0.64 16.41
C LEU A 74 5.42 1.23 17.74
N ALA A 75 4.71 2.37 17.70
CA ALA A 75 4.22 3.09 18.88
C ALA A 75 3.10 2.36 19.65
N THR A 76 2.56 1.27 19.09
CA THR A 76 1.54 0.46 19.78
C THR A 76 2.10 -0.20 21.05
N PRO A 77 1.29 -0.31 22.14
CA PRO A 77 1.73 -0.95 23.37
C PRO A 77 2.07 -2.43 23.14
N PRO A 78 2.79 -3.09 24.08
CA PRO A 78 3.28 -4.46 23.88
C PRO A 78 2.21 -5.51 23.57
N ASN A 79 0.97 -5.31 24.02
CA ASN A 79 -0.17 -6.21 23.82
C ASN A 79 -1.01 -5.87 22.58
N VAL A 80 -0.61 -4.87 21.78
CA VAL A 80 -1.30 -4.46 20.56
C VAL A 80 -0.37 -4.64 19.37
N LEU A 81 -0.86 -5.31 18.35
CA LEU A 81 -0.18 -5.55 17.08
C LEU A 81 -1.03 -5.01 15.94
N ILE A 82 -0.47 -4.09 15.14
CA ILE A 82 -0.99 -3.80 13.81
C ILE A 82 -0.40 -4.86 12.87
N ALA A 83 -1.16 -5.91 12.57
CA ALA A 83 -0.67 -7.04 11.78
C ALA A 83 -0.48 -6.67 10.30
N GLU A 84 -1.40 -5.86 9.75
CA GLU A 84 -1.35 -5.35 8.39
C GLU A 84 -1.82 -3.90 8.34
N MET A 85 -1.15 -3.10 7.51
CA MET A 85 -1.50 -1.72 7.28
C MET A 85 -1.40 -1.42 5.79
N ILE A 86 -2.50 -1.01 5.18
CA ILE A 86 -2.53 -0.47 3.81
C ILE A 86 -2.64 1.04 3.93
N ILE A 87 -1.71 1.77 3.30
CA ILE A 87 -1.71 3.23 3.26
C ILE A 87 -1.78 3.69 1.81
N ILE A 88 -2.75 4.56 1.51
CA ILE A 88 -3.01 5.05 0.16
C ILE A 88 -3.35 6.55 0.21
N PRO A 89 -3.01 7.31 -0.84
CA PRO A 89 -3.44 8.69 -1.00
C PRO A 89 -4.96 8.86 -0.87
N THR A 90 -5.39 10.00 -0.33
CA THR A 90 -6.83 10.26 -0.18
C THR A 90 -7.56 10.35 -1.52
N GLY A 91 -8.67 9.64 -1.64
CA GLY A 91 -9.49 9.60 -2.85
C GLY A 91 -8.95 8.68 -3.95
N ILE A 92 -8.12 7.69 -3.59
CA ILE A 92 -7.98 6.44 -4.36
C ILE A 92 -8.61 5.29 -3.56
N THR A 93 -8.92 4.18 -4.23
CA THR A 93 -9.48 2.98 -3.62
C THR A 93 -8.42 1.87 -3.53
N ILE A 94 -8.52 1.01 -2.51
CA ILE A 94 -7.61 -0.14 -2.31
C ILE A 94 -7.70 -1.11 -3.49
N GLN A 95 -8.93 -1.44 -3.89
CA GLN A 95 -9.17 -2.15 -5.13
C GLN A 95 -9.36 -1.14 -6.25
N MET A 96 -8.49 -1.21 -7.24
CA MET A 96 -8.67 -0.50 -8.51
C MET A 96 -9.90 -1.08 -9.21
N HIS A 97 -11.06 -0.45 -9.02
CA HIS A 97 -12.16 -0.61 -9.94
C HIS A 97 -11.88 0.31 -11.12
N PHE A 98 -11.99 -0.21 -12.34
CA PHE A 98 -12.04 0.64 -13.54
C PHE A 98 -13.31 1.50 -13.43
N GLN A 99 -13.21 2.64 -12.74
CA GLN A 99 -14.24 3.65 -12.83
C GLN A 99 -14.09 4.29 -14.21
N GLN A 100 -15.23 4.45 -14.89
CA GLN A 100 -15.27 5.20 -16.12
C GLN A 100 -14.73 6.61 -15.85
N SER A 101 -14.03 7.19 -16.82
CA SER A 101 -13.42 8.51 -16.65
C SER A 101 -14.47 9.53 -16.22
N SER A 102 -14.04 10.58 -15.50
CA SER A 102 -14.94 11.66 -15.04
C SER A 102 -15.79 12.22 -16.18
N GLN A 103 -15.24 12.28 -17.39
CA GLN A 103 -15.94 12.69 -18.60
C GLN A 103 -17.10 11.75 -18.99
N VAL A 104 -16.92 10.43 -18.85
CA VAL A 104 -17.96 9.45 -19.16
C VAL A 104 -19.07 9.50 -18.10
N VAL A 105 -18.71 9.68 -16.84
CA VAL A 105 -19.69 9.85 -15.75
C VAL A 105 -20.49 11.13 -15.94
N GLU A 106 -19.84 12.26 -16.27
CA GLU A 106 -20.53 13.52 -16.58
C GLU A 106 -21.45 13.40 -17.79
N ASN A 107 -21.02 12.72 -18.85
CA ASN A 107 -21.85 12.50 -20.03
C ASN A 107 -23.10 11.64 -19.70
N LEU A 108 -22.98 10.66 -18.80
CA LEU A 108 -24.10 9.83 -18.35
C LEU A 108 -25.08 10.56 -17.44
N LEU A 109 -24.60 11.49 -16.61
CA LEU A 109 -25.45 12.28 -15.72
C LEU A 109 -26.18 13.42 -16.45
N ASN A 110 -25.63 13.87 -17.57
CA ASN A 110 -26.17 14.93 -18.41
C ASN A 110 -26.98 14.41 -19.62
N SER A 111 -27.22 13.10 -19.71
CA SER A 111 -28.11 12.44 -20.70
C SER A 111 -29.46 12.10 -20.08
#